data_AF-A0A931LS72-F1
#
_entry.id   AF-A0A931LS72-F1
#
_cell.length_a   1.000
_cell.length_b   1.000
_cell.length_c   1.000
_cell.angle_alpha   90.00
_cell.angle_beta   90.00
_cell.angle_gamma   90.00
#
_symmetry.space_group_name_H-M   'P 1'
#
loop_
_entity.id
_entity.type
_entity.pdbx_description
1 polymer ?
#
loop_
_entity_poly.entity_id
_entity_poly.type
_entity_poly.pdbx_seq_one_letter_code
_entity_poly.pdbx_strand_id
1 'polypeptide(L)'
;MRTKFSGSSSRNRNRWTTFETGRFSREKSDGPFVTDRQERVPGFCQNALANCRLGFVGAGGINGPIARNEVRKGVGESYIMDHDIVELSNLNRQLFYEKDIGKSKAICLAKNLIHEGTTGTKVHAIGKHFQDVEQSGLLLCPDGRPIIDILICGVDNSMARIATAYFGLKHNIPVIISAVSGTASHGYVFVQKPGKACFVCLFPFEMEDYAEPCPVTPAVLDILSVMSGLATFAVDSLIMQRPRGWDVRMIYLDGNQMDWNGRVPKRDGCPLCGSLMR
;
A
#
# COMPACT_ATOMS: atom_id res chain seq x y z
N MET A 1 -31.54 2.09 -8.65
CA MET A 1 -32.08 1.39 -7.46
C MET A 1 -31.04 1.49 -6.34
N ARG A 2 -31.34 2.13 -5.20
CA ARG A 2 -30.38 2.38 -4.11
C ARG A 2 -29.90 1.07 -3.46
N THR A 3 -28.63 0.73 -3.64
CA THR A 3 -27.93 -0.28 -2.84
C THR A 3 -27.83 0.24 -1.40
N LYS A 4 -28.36 -0.52 -0.43
CA LYS A 4 -28.23 -0.22 0.99
C LYS A 4 -26.76 -0.42 1.40
N PHE A 5 -26.07 0.65 1.75
CA PHE A 5 -24.76 0.61 2.39
C PHE A 5 -24.98 0.31 3.89
N SER A 6 -24.67 -0.91 4.33
CA SER A 6 -24.67 -1.26 5.76
C SER A 6 -23.26 -1.65 6.19
N GLY A 7 -22.46 -0.68 6.60
CA GLY A 7 -21.20 -0.96 7.28
C GLY A 7 -21.47 -1.32 8.74
N SER A 8 -21.29 -2.58 9.13
CA SER A 8 -21.23 -2.99 10.53
C SER A 8 -19.77 -2.91 11.03
N SER A 9 -19.57 -2.57 12.31
CA SER A 9 -18.25 -2.57 12.93
C SER A 9 -18.31 -3.31 14.27
N SER A 10 -17.34 -4.19 14.52
CA SER A 10 -17.17 -4.87 15.82
C SER A 10 -15.81 -4.47 16.41
N ARG A 11 -15.79 -3.98 17.66
CA ARG A 11 -14.55 -3.57 18.36
C ARG A 11 -14.11 -4.62 19.38
N ASN A 12 -12.89 -5.12 19.25
CA ASN A 12 -12.17 -5.77 20.35
C ASN A 12 -10.72 -5.22 20.35
N ARG A 13 -10.16 -4.89 21.52
CA ARG A 13 -8.97 -4.02 21.65
C ARG A 13 -7.67 -4.58 21.05
N ASN A 14 -7.64 -5.88 20.71
CA ASN A 14 -6.54 -6.56 20.01
C ASN A 14 -6.94 -7.12 18.64
N ARG A 15 -7.98 -6.56 18.00
CA ARG A 15 -8.51 -7.06 16.73
C ARG A 15 -8.67 -5.92 15.73
N TRP A 16 -8.44 -6.23 14.47
CA TRP A 16 -8.71 -5.35 13.34
C TRP A 16 -10.13 -4.78 13.40
N THR A 17 -10.27 -3.46 13.23
CA THR A 17 -11.58 -2.86 12.94
C THR A 17 -11.89 -3.14 11.49
N THR A 18 -12.98 -3.86 11.24
CA THR A 18 -13.32 -4.34 9.89
C THR A 18 -14.52 -3.56 9.35
N PHE A 19 -14.43 -3.19 8.07
CA PHE A 19 -15.47 -2.59 7.28
C PHE A 19 -15.65 -3.43 6.00
N GLU A 20 -16.86 -3.45 5.46
CA GLU A 20 -17.16 -4.10 4.19
C GLU A 20 -17.68 -3.06 3.20
N THR A 21 -17.11 -3.04 2.00
CA THR A 21 -17.49 -2.08 0.97
C THR A 21 -18.72 -2.56 0.18
N GLY A 22 -19.36 -1.64 -0.55
CA GLY A 22 -20.49 -1.99 -1.40
C GLY A 22 -20.13 -2.99 -2.50
N ARG A 23 -21.12 -3.79 -2.92
CA ARG A 23 -21.03 -4.68 -4.08
C ARG A 23 -22.19 -4.43 -5.03
N PHE A 24 -21.90 -4.25 -6.32
CA PHE A 24 -22.91 -4.24 -7.38
C PHE A 24 -23.24 -5.68 -7.81
N SER A 25 -24.53 -5.97 -8.06
CA SER A 25 -24.96 -7.27 -8.60
C SER A 25 -25.02 -7.22 -10.12
N ARG A 26 -24.48 -8.26 -10.79
CA ARG A 26 -24.57 -8.43 -12.24
C ARG A 26 -26.02 -8.57 -12.73
N GLU A 27 -26.89 -9.19 -11.94
CA GLU A 27 -28.30 -9.43 -12.28
C GLU A 27 -29.14 -8.14 -12.40
N LYS A 28 -28.62 -7.01 -11.89
CA LYS A 28 -29.32 -5.72 -11.86
C LYS A 28 -28.77 -4.71 -12.87
N SER A 29 -28.06 -5.17 -13.89
CA SER A 29 -27.42 -4.31 -14.88
C SER A 29 -27.96 -4.58 -16.28
N ASP A 30 -28.60 -3.57 -16.87
CA ASP A 30 -29.08 -3.61 -18.26
C ASP A 30 -27.96 -3.28 -19.29
N GLY A 31 -26.69 -3.20 -18.84
CA GLY A 31 -25.55 -2.80 -19.66
C GLY A 31 -24.21 -3.39 -19.16
N PRO A 32 -23.07 -2.90 -19.65
CA PRO A 32 -21.76 -3.40 -19.22
C PRO A 32 -21.59 -3.30 -17.70
N PHE A 33 -21.12 -4.39 -17.09
CA PHE A 33 -20.90 -4.44 -15.64
C PHE A 33 -19.73 -3.53 -15.21
N VAL A 34 -19.62 -3.22 -13.91
CA VAL A 34 -18.61 -2.30 -13.38
C VAL A 34 -17.15 -2.71 -13.67
N THR A 35 -16.92 -3.99 -13.94
CA THR A 35 -15.59 -4.54 -14.28
C THR A 35 -15.31 -4.61 -15.80
N ASP A 36 -16.28 -4.26 -16.66
CA ASP A 36 -16.18 -4.48 -18.13
C ASP A 36 -14.89 -3.90 -18.74
N ARG A 37 -14.56 -2.64 -18.45
CA ARG A 37 -13.41 -1.98 -19.08
C ARG A 37 -12.07 -2.52 -18.59
N GLN A 38 -11.96 -2.88 -17.31
CA GLN A 38 -10.71 -3.41 -16.76
C GLN A 38 -10.48 -4.86 -17.19
N GLU A 39 -11.53 -5.67 -17.31
CA GLU A 39 -11.46 -7.05 -17.79
C GLU A 39 -11.00 -7.14 -19.26
N ARG A 40 -11.17 -6.08 -20.06
CA ARG A 40 -10.66 -6.00 -21.44
C ARG A 40 -9.15 -5.75 -21.52
N VAL A 41 -8.50 -5.35 -20.44
CA VAL A 41 -7.07 -5.04 -20.47
C VAL A 41 -6.28 -6.35 -20.50
N PRO A 42 -5.34 -6.55 -21.45
CA PRO A 42 -4.54 -7.77 -21.52
C PRO A 42 -3.86 -8.12 -20.19
N GLY A 43 -4.00 -9.39 -19.80
CA GLY A 43 -3.43 -9.94 -18.57
C GLY A 43 -4.16 -9.56 -17.29
N PHE A 44 -5.21 -8.74 -17.34
CA PHE A 44 -6.05 -8.44 -16.18
C PHE A 44 -6.88 -9.67 -15.76
N CYS A 45 -7.02 -9.90 -14.46
CA CYS A 45 -7.78 -11.03 -13.92
C CYS A 45 -8.53 -10.62 -12.64
N GLN A 46 -9.85 -10.41 -12.77
CA GLN A 46 -10.70 -10.01 -11.64
C GLN A 46 -10.67 -11.01 -10.48
N ASN A 47 -10.66 -12.31 -10.79
CA ASN A 47 -10.65 -13.37 -9.77
C ASN A 47 -9.34 -13.38 -8.96
N ALA A 48 -8.20 -13.13 -9.61
CA ALA A 48 -6.92 -13.03 -8.91
C ALA A 48 -6.93 -11.84 -7.93
N LEU A 49 -7.46 -10.70 -8.37
CA LEU A 49 -7.58 -9.51 -7.54
C LEU A 49 -8.55 -9.71 -6.36
N ALA A 50 -9.71 -10.31 -6.60
CA ALA A 50 -10.71 -10.60 -5.57
C ALA A 50 -10.25 -11.61 -4.51
N ASN A 51 -9.22 -12.42 -4.81
CA ASN A 51 -8.61 -13.36 -3.87
C ASN A 51 -7.33 -12.82 -3.22
N CYS A 52 -6.90 -11.61 -3.58
CA CYS A 52 -5.69 -11.00 -3.05
C CYS A 52 -5.96 -10.21 -1.76
N ARG A 53 -4.99 -10.27 -0.84
CA ARG A 53 -4.99 -9.58 0.46
C ARG A 53 -3.79 -8.63 0.51
N LEU A 54 -4.06 -7.33 0.59
CA LEU A 54 -3.02 -6.29 0.59
C LEU A 54 -2.79 -5.75 2.00
N GLY A 55 -1.54 -5.54 2.39
CA GLY A 55 -1.17 -4.82 3.62
C GLY A 55 -0.60 -3.44 3.32
N PHE A 56 -1.21 -2.38 3.85
CA PHE A 56 -0.80 -0.99 3.71
C PHE A 56 -0.14 -0.50 4.99
N VAL A 57 1.17 -0.27 4.93
CA VAL A 57 1.95 0.37 5.98
C VAL A 57 1.92 1.87 5.73
N GLY A 58 1.13 2.58 6.55
CA GLY A 58 0.76 3.98 6.39
C GLY A 58 -0.60 4.15 5.69
N ALA A 59 -1.32 5.20 6.11
CA ALA A 59 -2.62 5.64 5.59
C ALA A 59 -2.56 7.08 5.03
N GLY A 60 -1.34 7.56 4.73
CA GLY A 60 -1.08 8.91 4.21
C GLY A 60 -1.36 9.10 2.73
N GLY A 61 -0.74 10.13 2.14
CA GLY A 61 -1.04 10.62 0.78
C GLY A 61 -0.68 9.67 -0.37
N ILE A 62 0.21 8.71 -0.14
CA ILE A 62 0.55 7.68 -1.14
C ILE A 62 -0.42 6.49 -1.04
N ASN A 63 -0.57 5.92 0.15
CA ASN A 63 -1.37 4.71 0.33
C ASN A 63 -2.88 4.96 0.25
N GLY A 64 -3.38 6.15 0.59
CA GLY A 64 -4.80 6.49 0.46
C GLY A 64 -5.32 6.30 -0.98
N PRO A 65 -4.72 6.95 -1.98
CA PRO A 65 -5.06 6.73 -3.39
C PRO A 65 -4.83 5.30 -3.88
N ILE A 66 -3.75 4.62 -3.47
CA ILE A 66 -3.54 3.21 -3.86
C ILE A 66 -4.68 2.34 -3.32
N ALA A 67 -4.99 2.43 -2.03
CA ALA A 67 -6.07 1.66 -1.41
C ALA A 67 -7.43 1.96 -2.07
N ARG A 68 -7.70 3.23 -2.40
CA ARG A 68 -8.88 3.61 -3.19
C ARG A 68 -8.91 2.91 -4.53
N ASN A 69 -7.81 2.92 -5.28
CA ASN A 69 -7.75 2.28 -6.60
C ASN A 69 -7.98 0.76 -6.49
N GLU A 70 -7.36 0.09 -5.53
CA GLU A 70 -7.51 -1.37 -5.34
C GLU A 70 -8.93 -1.75 -4.90
N VAL A 71 -9.54 -0.99 -3.98
CA VAL A 71 -10.93 -1.17 -3.57
C VAL A 71 -11.89 -0.97 -4.76
N ARG A 72 -11.67 0.06 -5.58
CA ARG A 72 -12.49 0.31 -6.78
C ARG A 72 -12.33 -0.78 -7.83
N LYS A 73 -11.12 -1.33 -8.01
CA LYS A 73 -10.87 -2.45 -8.92
C LYS A 73 -11.43 -3.78 -8.38
N GLY A 74 -11.66 -3.87 -7.07
CA GLY A 74 -12.32 -5.02 -6.45
C GLY A 74 -11.37 -6.02 -5.81
N VAL A 75 -10.33 -5.53 -5.12
CA VAL A 75 -9.45 -6.36 -4.29
C VAL A 75 -10.23 -7.08 -3.19
N GLY A 76 -9.81 -8.28 -2.80
CA GLY A 76 -10.48 -9.09 -1.79
C GLY A 76 -10.44 -8.45 -0.40
N GLU A 77 -9.22 -8.27 0.13
CA GLU A 77 -9.03 -7.70 1.45
C GLU A 77 -7.88 -6.67 1.49
N SER A 78 -8.05 -5.64 2.32
CA SER A 78 -7.06 -4.60 2.57
C SER A 78 -6.84 -4.45 4.07
N TYR A 79 -5.59 -4.52 4.52
CA TYR A 79 -5.17 -4.36 5.91
C TYR A 79 -4.39 -3.06 6.05
N ILE A 80 -4.93 -2.08 6.76
CA ILE A 80 -4.37 -0.72 6.88
C ILE A 80 -3.81 -0.52 8.28
N MET A 81 -2.55 -0.13 8.37
CA MET A 81 -1.81 0.07 9.62
C MET A 81 -1.25 1.48 9.64
N ASP A 82 -1.72 2.31 10.56
CA ASP A 82 -1.22 3.67 10.76
C ASP A 82 -1.54 4.11 12.20
N HIS A 83 -0.54 4.60 12.92
CA HIS A 83 -0.65 5.01 14.32
C HIS A 83 -1.12 6.46 14.49
N ASP A 84 -1.03 7.27 13.44
CA ASP A 84 -1.31 8.69 13.51
C ASP A 84 -2.82 8.98 13.64
N ILE A 85 -3.10 10.21 14.03
CA ILE A 85 -4.42 10.83 13.95
C ILE A 85 -4.50 11.79 12.76
N VAL A 86 -5.70 11.98 12.24
CA VAL A 86 -5.96 12.94 11.16
C VAL A 86 -5.85 14.36 11.68
N GLU A 87 -5.03 15.17 11.01
CA GLU A 87 -4.88 16.60 11.26
C GLU A 87 -5.49 17.43 10.12
N LEU A 88 -5.84 18.68 10.40
CA LEU A 88 -6.32 19.63 9.37
C LEU A 88 -5.32 19.75 8.20
N SER A 89 -4.02 19.76 8.51
CA SER A 89 -2.94 19.83 7.53
C SER A 89 -2.94 18.66 6.54
N ASN A 90 -3.62 17.55 6.84
CA ASN A 90 -3.65 16.35 5.99
C ASN A 90 -4.71 16.45 4.89
N LEU A 91 -5.76 17.25 5.07
CA LEU A 91 -6.91 17.30 4.16
C LEU A 91 -6.56 17.78 2.75
N ASN A 92 -5.44 18.49 2.58
CA ASN A 92 -5.00 18.97 1.27
C ASN A 92 -4.47 17.86 0.34
N ARG A 93 -4.14 16.68 0.86
CA ARG A 93 -3.43 15.63 0.09
C ARG A 93 -3.76 14.18 0.47
N GLN A 94 -4.50 13.95 1.53
CA GLN A 94 -4.83 12.62 2.05
C GLN A 94 -6.35 12.39 1.98
N LEU A 95 -6.79 11.13 1.86
CA LEU A 95 -8.20 10.77 1.69
C LEU A 95 -8.99 10.85 3.02
N PHE A 96 -8.97 12.03 3.63
CA PHE A 96 -9.66 12.38 4.86
C PHE A 96 -10.58 13.57 4.63
N TYR A 97 -11.58 13.70 5.50
CA TYR A 97 -12.54 14.80 5.47
C TYR A 97 -12.53 15.54 6.81
N GLU A 98 -13.14 16.72 6.87
CA GLU A 98 -13.23 17.53 8.09
C GLU A 98 -13.75 16.73 9.30
N LYS A 99 -14.76 15.89 9.09
CA LYS A 99 -15.33 14.99 10.11
C LYS A 99 -14.33 13.98 10.69
N ASP A 100 -13.19 13.76 10.05
CA ASP A 100 -12.19 12.77 10.43
C ASP A 100 -11.10 13.37 11.35
N ILE A 101 -10.99 14.70 11.43
CA ILE A 101 -9.99 15.38 12.27
C ILE A 101 -10.05 14.87 13.72
N GLY A 102 -8.87 14.59 14.29
CA GLY A 102 -8.70 14.06 15.65
C GLY A 102 -8.97 12.57 15.82
N LYS A 103 -9.21 11.81 14.73
CA LYS A 103 -9.45 10.36 14.75
C LYS A 103 -8.30 9.61 14.10
N SER A 104 -8.17 8.31 14.39
CA SER A 104 -7.13 7.45 13.81
C SER A 104 -7.19 7.45 12.27
N LYS A 105 -6.04 7.72 11.62
CA LYS A 105 -5.89 7.71 10.16
C LYS A 105 -6.29 6.37 9.56
N ALA A 106 -5.81 5.26 10.13
CA ALA A 106 -6.11 3.92 9.63
C ALA A 106 -7.63 3.63 9.60
N ILE A 107 -8.31 3.92 10.72
CA ILE A 107 -9.76 3.67 10.84
C ILE A 107 -10.56 4.60 9.92
N CYS A 108 -10.19 5.88 9.84
CA CYS A 108 -10.86 6.85 8.97
C CYS A 108 -10.67 6.51 7.50
N LEU A 109 -9.46 6.13 7.06
CA LEU A 109 -9.22 5.71 5.69
C LEU A 109 -10.07 4.49 5.33
N ALA A 110 -10.06 3.45 6.17
CA ALA A 110 -10.87 2.26 5.93
C ALA A 110 -12.37 2.55 5.85
N LYS A 111 -12.88 3.45 6.71
CA LYS A 111 -14.26 3.90 6.66
C LYS A 111 -14.57 4.70 5.39
N ASN A 112 -13.67 5.58 4.96
CA ASN A 112 -13.86 6.42 3.77
C ASN A 112 -13.86 5.57 2.48
N LEU A 113 -13.12 4.47 2.45
CA LEU A 113 -13.09 3.51 1.34
C LEU A 113 -14.39 2.72 1.13
N ILE A 114 -15.31 2.69 2.11
CA ILE A 114 -16.59 1.96 1.97
C ILE A 114 -17.36 2.40 0.72
N HIS A 115 -17.30 3.69 0.40
CA HIS A 115 -18.01 4.30 -0.71
C HIS A 115 -17.34 4.06 -2.07
N GLU A 116 -16.12 3.54 -2.08
CA GLU A 116 -15.34 3.28 -3.29
C GLU A 116 -15.53 1.84 -3.81
N GLY A 117 -16.10 0.95 -3.00
CA GLY A 117 -16.25 -0.47 -3.34
C GLY A 117 -17.15 -0.74 -4.55
N THR A 118 -16.71 -1.68 -5.39
CA THR A 118 -17.44 -2.12 -6.58
C THR A 118 -17.88 -3.59 -6.48
N THR A 119 -16.99 -4.47 -6.01
CA THR A 119 -17.22 -5.93 -5.93
C THR A 119 -17.19 -6.48 -4.50
N GLY A 120 -17.28 -5.62 -3.48
CA GLY A 120 -17.29 -6.03 -2.07
C GLY A 120 -15.92 -6.46 -1.55
N THR A 121 -15.13 -5.48 -1.12
CA THR A 121 -13.82 -5.60 -0.47
C THR A 121 -14.00 -5.55 1.05
N LYS A 122 -13.23 -6.35 1.79
CA LYS A 122 -13.11 -6.18 3.25
C LYS A 122 -11.91 -5.31 3.59
N VAL A 123 -12.14 -4.27 4.38
CA VAL A 123 -11.09 -3.35 4.81
C VAL A 123 -10.91 -3.45 6.31
N HIS A 124 -9.75 -3.96 6.70
CA HIS A 124 -9.30 -4.14 8.07
C HIS A 124 -8.37 -2.98 8.42
N ALA A 125 -8.57 -2.35 9.58
CA ALA A 125 -7.73 -1.24 10.01
C ALA A 125 -7.34 -1.34 11.48
N ILE A 126 -6.12 -0.91 11.77
CA ILE A 126 -5.59 -0.81 13.13
C ILE A 126 -4.75 0.45 13.32
N GLY A 127 -5.02 1.15 14.43
CA GLY A 127 -4.34 2.36 14.83
C GLY A 127 -3.01 2.09 15.55
N LYS A 128 -2.05 1.41 14.93
CA LYS A 128 -0.78 0.99 15.54
C LYS A 128 0.40 1.16 14.61
N HIS A 129 1.61 1.28 15.18
CA HIS A 129 2.84 1.23 14.40
C HIS A 129 2.97 -0.14 13.74
N PHE A 130 3.60 -0.18 12.57
CA PHE A 130 3.82 -1.45 11.87
C PHE A 130 4.67 -2.42 12.70
N GLN A 131 5.66 -1.91 13.41
CA GLN A 131 6.54 -2.69 14.29
C GLN A 131 5.76 -3.37 15.41
N ASP A 132 4.79 -2.67 16.03
CA ASP A 132 3.93 -3.28 17.06
C ASP A 132 3.02 -4.36 16.47
N VAL A 133 2.51 -4.14 15.26
CA VAL A 133 1.68 -5.11 14.53
C VAL A 133 2.49 -6.35 14.15
N GLU A 134 3.73 -6.17 13.72
CA GLU A 134 4.67 -7.23 13.40
C GLU A 134 5.04 -8.05 14.65
N GLN A 135 5.46 -7.38 15.72
CA GLN A 135 5.85 -8.02 16.98
C GLN A 135 4.70 -8.79 17.64
N SER A 136 3.47 -8.28 17.52
CA SER A 136 2.28 -8.97 18.05
C SER A 136 1.82 -10.16 17.22
N GLY A 137 2.43 -10.41 16.04
CA GLY A 137 2.04 -11.50 15.14
C GLY A 137 0.68 -11.30 14.49
N LEU A 138 0.12 -10.08 14.50
CA LEU A 138 -1.23 -9.80 13.97
C LEU A 138 -1.36 -9.99 12.46
N LEU A 139 -0.23 -10.06 11.75
CA LEU A 139 -0.15 -10.37 10.31
C LEU A 139 0.09 -11.85 10.03
N LEU A 140 0.11 -12.71 11.04
CA LEU A 140 0.39 -14.14 10.91
C LEU A 140 -0.83 -14.96 11.35
N CYS A 141 -1.09 -16.05 10.63
CA CYS A 141 -1.96 -17.12 11.09
C CYS A 141 -1.30 -17.88 12.26
N PRO A 142 -2.07 -18.70 13.02
CA PRO A 142 -1.50 -19.54 14.09
C PRO A 142 -0.41 -20.51 13.64
N ASP A 143 -0.39 -20.90 12.36
CA ASP A 143 0.63 -21.75 11.73
C ASP A 143 1.87 -20.95 11.25
N GLY A 144 1.92 -19.64 11.51
CA GLY A 144 3.04 -18.76 11.17
C GLY A 144 3.04 -18.23 9.74
N ARG A 145 2.08 -18.62 8.88
CA ARG A 145 1.99 -18.08 7.52
C ARG A 145 1.38 -16.67 7.52
N PRO A 146 1.80 -15.77 6.62
CA PRO A 146 1.25 -14.43 6.58
C PRO A 146 -0.21 -14.42 6.10
N ILE A 147 -1.00 -13.50 6.66
CA ILE A 147 -2.41 -13.29 6.27
C ILE A 147 -2.55 -12.38 5.05
N ILE A 148 -1.44 -11.77 4.59
CA ILE A 148 -1.39 -10.87 3.45
C ILE A 148 -0.48 -11.44 2.35
N ASP A 149 -0.77 -11.09 1.11
CA ASP A 149 -0.06 -11.56 -0.07
C ASP A 149 0.97 -10.54 -0.59
N ILE A 150 0.73 -9.24 -0.36
CA ILE A 150 1.60 -8.13 -0.78
C ILE A 150 1.59 -7.03 0.29
N LEU A 151 2.76 -6.46 0.59
CA LEU A 151 2.89 -5.26 1.42
C LEU A 151 3.15 -4.01 0.57
N ILE A 152 2.55 -2.89 0.96
CA ILE A 152 2.72 -1.57 0.36
C ILE A 152 3.14 -0.60 1.45
N CYS A 153 4.35 -0.06 1.34
CA CYS A 153 4.96 0.88 2.27
C CYS A 153 4.98 2.28 1.63
N GLY A 154 4.18 3.18 2.19
CA GLY A 154 4.06 4.57 1.75
C GLY A 154 4.34 5.55 2.88
N VAL A 155 5.31 5.22 3.74
CA VAL A 155 5.69 5.98 4.94
C VAL A 155 6.89 6.91 4.67
N ASP A 156 7.02 7.91 5.51
CA ASP A 156 8.02 8.97 5.45
C ASP A 156 9.31 8.69 6.25
N ASN A 157 9.33 7.66 7.09
CA ASN A 157 10.49 7.33 7.92
C ASN A 157 11.20 6.03 7.49
N SER A 158 12.52 6.06 7.53
CA SER A 158 13.42 4.98 7.11
C SER A 158 13.25 3.72 7.95
N MET A 159 13.03 3.87 9.26
CA MET A 159 12.82 2.74 10.18
C MET A 159 11.64 1.86 9.78
N ALA A 160 10.49 2.46 9.46
CA ALA A 160 9.33 1.70 9.01
C ALA A 160 9.55 1.08 7.62
N ARG A 161 10.28 1.74 6.71
CA ARG A 161 10.66 1.15 5.41
C ARG A 161 11.54 -0.09 5.58
N ILE A 162 12.57 -0.01 6.42
CA ILE A 162 13.47 -1.13 6.74
C ILE A 162 12.70 -2.27 7.42
N ALA A 163 11.86 -1.96 8.42
CA ALA A 163 11.04 -2.96 9.11
C ALA A 163 10.08 -3.66 8.13
N THR A 164 9.42 -2.92 7.24
CA THR A 164 8.52 -3.49 6.23
C THR A 164 9.30 -4.37 5.24
N ALA A 165 10.46 -3.89 4.78
CA ALA A 165 11.33 -4.64 3.89
C ALA A 165 11.81 -5.95 4.55
N TYR A 166 12.23 -5.89 5.82
CA TYR A 166 12.65 -7.06 6.59
C TYR A 166 11.53 -8.09 6.72
N PHE A 167 10.32 -7.65 7.12
CA PHE A 167 9.17 -8.54 7.26
C PHE A 167 8.85 -9.26 5.93
N GLY A 168 8.88 -8.53 4.81
CA GLY A 168 8.66 -9.11 3.50
C GLY A 168 9.70 -10.17 3.13
N LEU A 169 10.98 -9.95 3.45
CA LEU A 169 12.02 -10.96 3.24
C LEU A 169 11.80 -12.19 4.12
N LYS A 170 11.58 -11.98 5.43
CA LYS A 170 11.42 -13.04 6.43
C LYS A 170 10.24 -13.97 6.11
N HIS A 171 9.14 -13.41 5.61
CA HIS A 171 7.91 -14.15 5.33
C HIS A 171 7.66 -14.44 3.85
N ASN A 172 8.65 -14.18 2.98
CA ASN A 172 8.55 -14.37 1.53
C ASN A 172 7.36 -13.61 0.88
N ILE A 173 7.11 -12.39 1.33
CA ILE A 173 6.05 -11.50 0.83
C ILE A 173 6.69 -10.39 -0.02
N PRO A 174 6.22 -10.16 -1.26
CA PRO A 174 6.62 -8.98 -2.02
C PRO A 174 6.27 -7.67 -1.29
N VAL A 175 7.19 -6.70 -1.34
CA VAL A 175 6.99 -5.36 -0.75
C VAL A 175 7.14 -4.31 -1.82
N ILE A 176 6.16 -3.42 -1.92
CA ILE A 176 6.22 -2.22 -2.74
C ILE A 176 6.54 -1.06 -1.82
N ILE A 177 7.64 -0.37 -2.05
CA ILE A 177 8.05 0.82 -1.30
C ILE A 177 7.95 2.01 -2.23
N SER A 178 7.19 3.02 -1.83
CA SER A 178 6.99 4.24 -2.60
C SER A 178 7.28 5.45 -1.74
N ALA A 179 8.06 6.38 -2.26
CA ALA A 179 8.44 7.60 -1.56
C ALA A 179 8.54 8.79 -2.51
N VAL A 180 8.49 9.99 -1.94
CA VAL A 180 8.62 11.27 -2.64
C VAL A 180 9.73 12.10 -2.00
N SER A 181 10.37 12.97 -2.79
CA SER A 181 11.40 13.87 -2.31
C SER A 181 10.80 15.01 -1.47
N GLY A 182 11.62 15.62 -0.62
CA GLY A 182 11.19 16.79 0.16
C GLY A 182 10.92 18.05 -0.69
N THR A 183 11.41 18.08 -1.93
CA THR A 183 11.08 19.13 -2.92
C THR A 183 9.78 18.87 -3.66
N ALA A 184 9.15 17.71 -3.44
CA ALA A 184 8.03 17.19 -4.22
C ALA A 184 8.28 17.12 -5.74
N SER A 185 9.54 17.22 -6.18
CA SER A 185 9.89 17.24 -7.61
C SER A 185 10.14 15.85 -8.20
N HIS A 186 10.37 14.84 -7.35
CA HIS A 186 10.61 13.48 -7.80
C HIS A 186 10.18 12.45 -6.76
N GLY A 187 10.12 11.19 -7.19
CA GLY A 187 9.79 10.06 -6.33
C GLY A 187 10.16 8.74 -6.97
N TYR A 188 10.05 7.66 -6.20
CA TYR A 188 10.32 6.32 -6.69
C TYR A 188 9.28 5.31 -6.23
N VAL A 189 9.14 4.25 -7.02
CA VAL A 189 8.48 2.99 -6.64
C VAL A 189 9.49 1.86 -6.81
N PHE A 190 9.76 1.14 -5.73
CA PHE A 190 10.60 -0.04 -5.71
C PHE A 190 9.78 -1.27 -5.30
N VAL A 191 9.95 -2.36 -6.03
CA VAL A 191 9.28 -3.64 -5.73
C VAL A 191 10.33 -4.66 -5.34
N GLN A 192 10.40 -4.91 -4.04
CA GLN A 192 11.17 -5.97 -3.44
C GLN A 192 10.44 -7.31 -3.63
N LYS A 193 11.13 -8.30 -4.20
CA LYS A 193 10.61 -9.67 -4.34
C LYS A 193 11.43 -10.64 -3.50
N PRO A 194 10.83 -11.74 -3.00
CA PRO A 194 11.56 -12.82 -2.33
C PRO A 194 12.75 -13.29 -3.17
N GLY A 195 13.91 -13.48 -2.52
CA GLY A 195 15.15 -13.92 -3.16
C GLY A 195 15.86 -12.90 -4.06
N LYS A 196 15.31 -11.68 -4.25
CA LYS A 196 15.92 -10.61 -5.05
C LYS A 196 16.57 -9.53 -4.17
N ALA A 197 17.01 -8.44 -4.79
CA ALA A 197 17.51 -7.27 -4.07
C ALA A 197 16.46 -6.75 -3.07
N CYS A 198 16.92 -6.36 -1.89
CA CYS A 198 16.07 -5.75 -0.87
C CYS A 198 16.18 -4.22 -0.90
N PHE A 199 15.37 -3.55 -0.07
CA PHE A 199 15.41 -2.09 0.06
C PHE A 199 16.82 -1.56 0.35
N VAL A 200 17.56 -2.21 1.25
CA VAL A 200 18.94 -1.82 1.60
C VAL A 200 19.96 -2.18 0.49
N CYS A 201 19.62 -3.07 -0.44
CA CYS A 201 20.44 -3.22 -1.65
C CYS A 201 20.34 -1.97 -2.55
N LEU A 202 19.14 -1.39 -2.65
CA LEU A 202 18.89 -0.18 -3.43
C LEU A 202 19.46 1.06 -2.73
N PHE A 203 19.18 1.23 -1.43
CA PHE A 203 19.61 2.37 -0.63
C PHE A 203 20.46 1.89 0.57
N PRO A 204 21.77 1.70 0.41
CA PRO A 204 22.63 1.14 1.47
C PRO A 204 22.77 2.09 2.67
N PHE A 205 22.72 3.39 2.43
CA PHE A 205 22.91 4.44 3.45
C PHE A 205 21.71 4.63 4.38
N GLU A 206 20.53 4.07 4.04
CA GLU A 206 19.33 4.13 4.90
C GLU A 206 19.53 3.40 6.24
N MET A 207 20.52 2.49 6.33
CA MET A 207 20.92 1.85 7.59
C MET A 207 21.89 2.70 8.41
N GLU A 208 22.43 3.79 7.88
CA GLU A 208 23.37 4.68 8.58
C GLU A 208 22.64 5.91 9.14
N ASP A 209 21.56 6.32 8.48
CA ASP A 209 20.80 7.53 8.76
C ASP A 209 19.65 7.29 9.78
N TYR A 210 19.99 6.78 10.97
CA TYR A 210 19.05 6.64 12.10
C TYR A 210 18.70 7.99 12.75
N ALA A 211 19.30 9.10 12.32
CA ALA A 211 19.48 10.28 13.16
C ALA A 211 18.39 11.35 13.04
N GLU A 212 17.62 11.42 11.96
CA GLU A 212 16.62 12.48 11.80
C GLU A 212 15.29 11.90 11.29
N PRO A 213 14.15 12.15 11.98
CA PRO A 213 12.85 12.00 11.33
C PRO A 213 12.90 12.81 10.04
N CYS A 214 12.50 12.23 8.91
CA CYS A 214 12.46 12.99 7.66
C CYS A 214 11.67 14.29 7.95
N PRO A 215 12.30 15.48 7.90
CA PRO A 215 11.65 16.72 8.31
C PRO A 215 10.38 16.84 7.48
N VAL A 216 9.23 17.00 8.15
CA VAL A 216 7.85 16.97 7.59
C VAL A 216 7.89 16.98 6.08
N THR A 217 7.95 15.79 5.44
CA THR A 217 8.26 15.74 4.02
C THR A 217 7.20 16.53 3.26
N PRO A 218 7.54 17.67 2.65
CA PRO A 218 6.58 18.44 1.89
C PRO A 218 6.01 17.55 0.79
N ALA A 219 4.68 17.55 0.66
CA ALA A 219 4.02 16.70 -0.31
C ALA A 219 2.80 17.42 -0.89
N VAL A 220 2.65 17.31 -2.20
CA VAL A 220 1.57 17.88 -3.00
C VAL A 220 0.95 16.79 -3.87
N LEU A 221 -0.32 16.99 -4.24
CA LEU A 221 -1.15 15.95 -4.86
C LEU A 221 -0.62 15.41 -6.19
N ASP A 222 0.13 16.20 -6.95
CA ASP A 222 0.67 15.81 -8.26
C ASP A 222 1.64 14.61 -8.15
N ILE A 223 2.76 14.77 -7.45
CA ILE A 223 3.76 13.71 -7.28
C ILE A 223 3.17 12.52 -6.51
N LEU A 224 2.31 12.77 -5.52
CA LEU A 224 1.60 11.71 -4.80
C LEU A 224 0.72 10.89 -5.74
N SER A 225 0.02 11.53 -6.67
CA SER A 225 -0.83 10.85 -7.66
C SER A 225 0.00 10.03 -8.64
N VAL A 226 1.14 10.56 -9.11
CA VAL A 226 2.05 9.84 -10.00
C VAL A 226 2.62 8.60 -9.31
N MET A 227 3.14 8.74 -8.08
CA MET A 227 3.68 7.63 -7.31
C MET A 227 2.62 6.59 -6.98
N SER A 228 1.42 7.03 -6.58
CA SER A 228 0.29 6.13 -6.30
C SER A 228 -0.15 5.36 -7.54
N GLY A 229 -0.17 5.99 -8.71
CA GLY A 229 -0.49 5.33 -9.98
C GLY A 229 0.55 4.27 -10.35
N LEU A 230 1.84 4.60 -10.22
CA LEU A 230 2.92 3.64 -10.46
C LEU A 230 2.91 2.46 -9.48
N ALA A 231 2.65 2.73 -8.20
CA ALA A 231 2.54 1.70 -7.17
C ALA A 231 1.31 0.81 -7.39
N THR A 232 0.17 1.38 -7.80
CA THR A 232 -1.04 0.64 -8.22
C THR A 232 -0.70 -0.33 -9.37
N PHE A 233 0.04 0.13 -10.38
CA PHE A 233 0.49 -0.75 -11.47
C PHE A 233 1.47 -1.84 -10.98
N ALA A 234 2.34 -1.51 -10.02
CA ALA A 234 3.23 -2.48 -9.41
C ALA A 234 2.46 -3.59 -8.66
N VAL A 235 1.43 -3.24 -7.89
CA VAL A 235 0.50 -4.19 -7.24
C VAL A 235 -0.11 -5.11 -8.30
N ASP A 236 -0.71 -4.52 -9.34
CA ASP A 236 -1.34 -5.27 -10.43
C ASP A 236 -0.40 -6.25 -11.12
N SER A 237 0.87 -5.88 -11.30
CA SER A 237 1.89 -6.73 -11.92
C SER A 237 2.33 -7.92 -11.07
N LEU A 238 2.08 -7.88 -9.75
CA LEU A 238 2.36 -8.98 -8.84
C LEU A 238 1.18 -9.96 -8.75
N ILE A 239 -0.04 -9.47 -8.93
CA ILE A 239 -1.28 -10.26 -8.80
C ILE A 239 -1.65 -10.92 -10.14
N MET A 240 -1.42 -10.23 -11.24
CA MET A 240 -1.99 -10.56 -12.55
C MET A 240 -0.92 -10.71 -13.63
N GLN A 241 -1.30 -11.17 -14.81
CA GLN A 241 -0.40 -11.36 -15.96
C GLN A 241 -0.08 -10.04 -16.67
N ARG A 242 0.26 -9.01 -15.88
CA ARG A 242 0.61 -7.66 -16.35
C ARG A 242 2.12 -7.50 -16.24
N PRO A 243 2.89 -7.72 -17.31
CA PRO A 243 4.33 -7.81 -17.23
C PRO A 243 4.96 -6.49 -16.78
N ARG A 244 5.94 -6.58 -15.87
CA ARG A 244 6.73 -5.45 -15.37
C ARG A 244 8.22 -5.70 -15.59
N GLY A 245 8.81 -4.84 -16.43
CA GLY A 245 10.20 -4.93 -16.87
C GLY A 245 11.25 -4.38 -15.89
N TRP A 246 10.82 -3.69 -14.84
CA TRP A 246 11.68 -3.01 -13.87
C TRP A 246 11.49 -3.60 -12.46
N ASP A 247 12.43 -3.34 -11.56
CA ASP A 247 12.29 -3.54 -10.12
C ASP A 247 12.03 -2.19 -9.43
N VAL A 248 12.72 -1.14 -9.90
CA VAL A 248 12.60 0.25 -9.46
C VAL A 248 12.25 1.16 -10.63
N ARG A 249 11.44 2.19 -10.35
CA ARG A 249 11.14 3.28 -11.28
C ARG A 249 11.17 4.61 -10.53
N MET A 250 11.92 5.58 -11.04
CA MET A 250 12.06 6.94 -10.54
C MET A 250 11.48 7.91 -11.56
N ILE A 251 10.70 8.89 -11.09
CA ILE A 251 10.09 9.94 -11.92
C ILE A 251 10.52 11.30 -11.42
N TYR A 252 10.89 12.19 -12.35
CA TYR A 252 11.30 13.57 -12.08
C TYR A 252 10.38 14.54 -12.83
N LEU A 253 9.54 15.25 -12.09
CA LEU A 253 8.53 16.17 -12.64
C LEU A 253 9.10 17.53 -13.04
N ASP A 254 10.22 17.93 -12.44
CA ASP A 254 10.88 19.22 -12.70
C ASP A 254 11.71 19.23 -14.00
N GLY A 255 11.95 18.06 -14.60
CA GLY A 255 12.77 17.91 -15.79
C GLY A 255 14.27 18.12 -15.56
N ASN A 256 14.72 18.28 -14.31
CA ASN A 256 16.15 18.44 -13.99
C ASN A 256 16.93 17.13 -14.17
N GLN A 257 16.23 15.99 -14.12
CA GLN A 257 16.77 14.66 -14.43
C GLN A 257 15.77 13.90 -15.31
N MET A 258 16.27 12.93 -16.06
CA MET A 258 15.40 12.03 -16.83
C MET A 258 14.82 10.96 -15.92
N ASP A 259 13.57 10.57 -16.19
CA ASP A 259 12.97 9.38 -15.60
C ASP A 259 13.87 8.15 -15.79
N TRP A 260 13.97 7.33 -14.75
CA TRP A 260 14.83 6.16 -14.76
C TRP A 260 14.08 4.91 -14.29
N ASN A 261 14.39 3.76 -14.87
CA ASN A 261 13.92 2.47 -14.39
C ASN A 261 14.99 1.40 -14.59
N GLY A 262 14.96 0.36 -13.76
CA GLY A 262 15.97 -0.68 -13.85
C GLY A 262 15.70 -1.89 -12.98
N ARG A 263 16.53 -2.92 -13.18
CA ARG A 263 16.67 -4.06 -12.26
C ARG A 263 17.67 -3.69 -11.17
N VAL A 264 17.39 -4.10 -9.94
CA VAL A 264 18.30 -3.83 -8.82
C VAL A 264 19.09 -5.10 -8.52
N PRO A 265 20.42 -5.11 -8.65
CA PRO A 265 21.22 -6.26 -8.28
C PRO A 265 21.21 -6.44 -6.77
N LYS A 266 21.27 -7.69 -6.33
CA LYS A 266 21.47 -8.00 -4.91
C LYS A 266 22.90 -7.62 -4.53
N ARG A 267 23.07 -6.92 -3.40
CA ARG A 267 24.41 -6.58 -2.89
C ARG A 267 24.98 -7.74 -2.08
N ASP A 268 26.23 -8.09 -2.35
CA ASP A 268 26.98 -9.01 -1.50
C ASP A 268 27.18 -8.40 -0.10
N GLY A 269 27.02 -9.23 0.94
CA GLY A 269 27.15 -8.77 2.32
C GLY A 269 26.07 -7.79 2.79
N CYS A 270 24.94 -7.63 2.06
CA CYS A 270 23.87 -6.73 2.47
C CYS A 270 23.40 -7.03 3.92
N PRO A 271 23.39 -6.04 4.83
CA PRO A 271 23.10 -6.29 6.25
C PRO A 271 21.64 -6.74 6.48
N LEU A 272 20.74 -6.41 5.56
CA LEU A 272 19.33 -6.77 5.67
C LEU A 272 19.01 -8.15 5.09
N CYS A 273 19.29 -8.37 3.79
CA CYS A 273 18.94 -9.65 3.16
C CYS A 273 20.04 -10.72 3.27
N GLY A 274 21.27 -10.33 3.63
CA GLY A 274 22.36 -11.26 3.91
C GLY A 274 22.27 -11.91 5.30
N SER A 275 21.66 -11.23 6.28
CA SER A 275 21.46 -11.77 7.63
C SER A 275 20.41 -12.89 7.68
N LEU A 276 19.44 -12.86 6.77
CA LEU A 276 18.38 -13.87 6.64
C LEU A 276 18.79 -15.13 5.85
N MET A 277 20.00 -15.15 5.29
CA MET A 277 20.56 -16.31 4.57
C MET A 277 21.52 -17.15 5.42
N ARG A 278 21.57 -16.89 6.73
CA ARG A 278 22.36 -17.66 7.70
C ARG A 278 21.47 -18.64 8.45
#